data_AF-A0A1W9TY85-F1
#
_entry.id   AF-A0A1W9TY85-F1
#
_cell.length_a   1.000
_cell.length_b   1.000
_cell.length_c   1.000
_cell.angle_alpha   90.00
_cell.angle_beta   90.00
_cell.angle_gamma   90.00
#
_symmetry.space_group_name_H-M   'P 1'
#
loop_
_entity.id
_entity.type
_entity.pdbx_description
1 polymer ?
#
loop_
_entity_poly.entity_id
_entity_poly.type
_entity_poly.pdbx_seq_one_letter_code
_entity_poly.pdbx_strand_id
1 'polypeptide(L)'
;MGSDFYRAEPLWGAMNTWKTVNQNLEYLIRRHGSEMDRAVALARDVQVQLNSIFSLLNDLCSVTCPWCPDYCCLKAKVWIDFKDLLFLHLNGHQIPPAQLLTDFKETCRYWNPKGCTLPRIVRPWVCTWYLCPTQKANLRQNPKSVQDKFSRAVQAIKTCRKEMESEFIRIVS
;
A
#
# COMPACT_ATOMS: atom_id res chain seq x y z
N MET A 1 18.16 5.87 4.80
CA MET A 1 17.00 6.77 4.82
C MET A 1 17.12 7.66 3.60
N GLY A 2 16.33 7.42 2.55
CA GLY A 2 16.42 8.10 1.26
C GLY A 2 15.40 9.23 1.15
N SER A 3 15.76 10.27 0.41
CA SER A 3 15.18 11.61 0.35
C SER A 3 13.83 11.72 -0.40
N ASP A 4 12.76 11.11 0.09
CA ASP A 4 11.42 11.28 -0.52
C ASP A 4 10.59 12.43 0.10
N PHE A 5 11.15 13.16 1.08
CA PHE A 5 10.43 14.24 1.78
C PHE A 5 10.22 15.53 0.96
N TYR A 6 10.86 15.67 -0.21
CA TYR A 6 10.82 16.89 -1.04
C TYR A 6 10.10 16.72 -2.39
N ARG A 7 9.33 15.66 -2.61
CA ARG A 7 8.50 15.63 -3.82
C ARG A 7 7.34 16.62 -3.70
N ALA A 8 7.18 17.45 -4.74
CA ALA A 8 6.02 18.33 -4.90
C ALA A 8 4.78 17.56 -5.34
N GLU A 9 4.96 16.39 -5.97
CA GLU A 9 3.91 15.60 -6.61
C GLU A 9 4.07 14.09 -6.37
N PRO A 10 2.98 13.31 -6.40
CA PRO A 10 3.02 11.85 -6.30
C PRO A 10 3.74 11.22 -7.49
N LEU A 11 4.37 10.06 -7.27
CA LEU A 11 4.88 9.24 -8.36
C LEU A 11 3.74 8.85 -9.31
N TRP A 12 3.98 9.06 -10.60
CA TRP A 12 3.03 8.76 -11.67
C TRP A 12 1.64 9.41 -11.48
N GLY A 13 1.60 10.63 -10.92
CA GLY A 13 0.36 11.39 -10.73
C GLY A 13 -0.38 11.68 -12.04
N ALA A 14 0.36 11.94 -13.13
CA ALA A 14 -0.22 12.18 -14.44
C ALA A 14 -0.70 10.88 -15.10
N MET A 15 -1.88 10.92 -15.74
CA MET A 15 -2.54 9.75 -16.35
C MET A 15 -1.66 9.01 -17.37
N ASN A 16 -0.91 9.75 -18.20
CA ASN A 16 0.01 9.17 -19.18
C ASN A 16 1.13 8.39 -18.48
N THR A 17 1.75 8.96 -17.45
CA THR A 17 2.81 8.29 -16.68
C THR A 17 2.29 7.06 -15.94
N TRP A 18 1.06 7.13 -15.40
CA TRP A 18 0.39 5.99 -14.76
C TRP A 18 0.17 4.83 -15.73
N LYS A 19 -0.34 5.13 -16.94
CA LYS A 19 -0.53 4.11 -17.97
C LYS A 19 0.79 3.49 -18.40
N THR A 20 1.80 4.32 -18.67
CA THR A 20 3.13 3.86 -19.12
C THR A 20 3.81 2.97 -18.08
N VAL A 21 3.82 3.34 -16.80
CA VAL A 21 4.47 2.51 -15.77
C VAL A 21 3.80 1.13 -15.66
N ASN A 22 2.46 1.09 -15.72
CA ASN A 22 1.72 -0.17 -15.62
C ASN A 22 1.95 -1.08 -16.83
N GLN A 23 1.96 -0.52 -18.05
CA GLN A 23 2.27 -1.28 -19.27
C GLN A 23 3.70 -1.82 -19.27
N ASN A 24 4.66 -1.01 -18.81
CA ASN A 24 6.05 -1.44 -18.72
C ASN A 24 6.25 -2.55 -17.68
N LEU A 25 5.63 -2.42 -16.50
CA LEU A 25 5.67 -3.46 -15.47
C LEU A 25 5.05 -4.78 -15.96
N GLU A 26 3.87 -4.71 -16.58
CA GLU A 26 3.21 -5.88 -17.16
C GLU A 26 4.10 -6.55 -18.23
N TYR A 27 4.68 -5.75 -19.12
CA TYR A 27 5.60 -6.25 -20.15
C TYR A 27 6.83 -6.95 -19.54
N LEU A 28 7.50 -6.33 -18.56
CA LEU A 28 8.69 -6.87 -17.92
C LEU A 28 8.38 -8.17 -17.16
N ILE A 29 7.28 -8.19 -16.40
CA ILE A 29 6.85 -9.39 -15.67
C ILE A 29 6.55 -10.53 -16.64
N ARG A 30 5.86 -10.24 -17.76
CA ARG A 30 5.58 -11.26 -18.77
C ARG A 30 6.85 -11.76 -19.47
N ARG A 31 7.77 -10.86 -19.81
CA ARG A 31 9.03 -11.18 -20.49
C ARG A 31 9.92 -12.10 -19.64
N HIS A 32 9.97 -11.86 -18.34
CA HIS A 32 10.84 -12.59 -17.41
C HIS A 32 10.08 -13.60 -16.54
N GLY A 33 8.86 -14.00 -16.95
CA GLY A 33 7.93 -14.74 -16.08
C GLY A 33 8.51 -15.99 -15.43
N SER A 34 9.35 -16.76 -16.15
CA SER A 34 10.01 -17.97 -15.64
C SER A 34 11.03 -17.70 -14.52
N GLU A 35 11.52 -16.47 -14.39
CA GLU A 35 12.50 -16.07 -13.37
C GLU A 35 11.83 -15.36 -12.18
N MET A 36 10.53 -15.03 -12.29
CA MET A 36 9.78 -14.23 -11.32
C MET A 36 9.25 -15.02 -10.11
N ASP A 37 9.46 -16.34 -10.04
CA ASP A 37 8.89 -17.21 -9.01
C ASP A 37 9.14 -16.71 -7.58
N ARG A 38 10.36 -16.26 -7.29
CA ARG A 38 10.70 -15.72 -5.97
C ARG A 38 10.01 -14.39 -5.68
N ALA A 39 9.94 -13.49 -6.65
CA ALA A 39 9.24 -12.21 -6.50
C ALA A 39 7.74 -12.44 -6.28
N VAL A 40 7.13 -13.39 -7.00
CA VAL A 40 5.73 -13.81 -6.82
C VAL A 40 5.51 -14.41 -5.44
N ALA A 41 6.40 -15.28 -4.97
CA ALA A 41 6.32 -15.86 -3.61
C ALA A 41 6.35 -14.76 -2.54
N LEU A 42 7.28 -13.80 -2.64
CA LEU A 42 7.35 -12.65 -1.72
C LEU A 42 6.09 -11.78 -1.78
N ALA A 43 5.52 -11.57 -2.97
CA ALA A 43 4.26 -10.83 -3.14
C ALA A 43 3.09 -11.56 -2.47
N ARG A 44 3.03 -12.90 -2.54
CA ARG A 44 2.03 -13.72 -1.84
C ARG A 44 2.20 -13.67 -0.33
N ASP A 45 3.43 -13.68 0.17
CA ASP A 45 3.72 -13.54 1.60
C ASP A 45 3.24 -12.18 2.13
N VAL A 46 3.46 -11.10 1.37
CA VAL A 46 2.90 -9.77 1.68
C VAL A 46 1.37 -9.84 1.77
N GLN A 47 0.70 -10.50 0.82
CA GLN A 47 -0.75 -10.66 0.82
C GLN A 47 -1.25 -11.44 2.05
N VAL A 48 -0.59 -12.53 2.42
CA VAL A 48 -0.93 -13.31 3.63
C VAL A 48 -0.83 -12.45 4.88
N GLN A 49 0.28 -11.71 5.03
CA GLN A 49 0.48 -10.85 6.19
C GLN A 49 -0.53 -9.71 6.24
N LEU A 50 -0.84 -9.08 5.10
CA LEU A 50 -1.88 -8.05 4.98
C LEU A 50 -3.25 -8.59 5.44
N ASN A 51 -3.69 -9.71 4.86
CA ASN A 51 -4.95 -10.34 5.21
C ASN A 51 -5.05 -10.65 6.72
N SER A 52 -3.94 -11.06 7.34
CA SER A 52 -3.89 -11.40 8.77
C SER A 52 -4.21 -10.23 9.72
N ILE A 53 -4.07 -8.99 9.25
CA ILE A 53 -4.30 -7.76 10.02
C ILE A 53 -5.51 -6.94 9.54
N PHE A 54 -6.20 -7.37 8.48
CA PHE A 54 -7.33 -6.61 7.92
C PHE A 54 -8.50 -6.46 8.87
N SER A 55 -8.85 -7.49 9.65
CA SER A 55 -9.91 -7.40 10.65
C SER A 55 -9.61 -6.29 11.66
N LEU A 56 -8.43 -6.34 12.29
CA LEU A 56 -8.00 -5.32 13.25
C LEU A 56 -8.04 -3.92 12.66
N LEU A 57 -7.56 -3.74 11.43
CA LEU A 57 -7.58 -2.44 10.76
C LEU A 57 -9.01 -1.97 10.42
N ASN A 58 -9.91 -2.89 10.08
CA ASN A 58 -11.31 -2.57 9.85
C ASN A 58 -11.99 -2.17 11.16
N ASP A 59 -11.72 -2.88 12.25
CA ASP A 59 -12.26 -2.58 13.58
C ASP A 59 -11.80 -1.19 14.03
N LEU A 60 -10.50 -0.90 13.93
CA LEU A 60 -9.94 0.42 14.20
C LEU A 60 -10.61 1.50 13.34
N CYS A 61 -10.74 1.28 12.04
CA CYS A 61 -11.43 2.21 11.14
C CYS A 61 -12.90 2.42 11.50
N SER A 62 -13.64 1.36 11.85
CA SER A 62 -15.08 1.43 12.12
C SER A 62 -15.40 2.30 13.34
N VAL A 63 -14.53 2.31 14.34
CA VAL A 63 -14.67 3.13 15.54
C VAL A 63 -14.18 4.56 15.32
N THR A 64 -13.15 4.77 14.48
CA THR A 64 -12.52 6.09 14.33
C THR A 64 -13.03 6.90 13.14
N CYS A 65 -13.15 6.29 11.98
CA CYS A 65 -13.30 7.01 10.70
C CYS A 65 -14.65 7.72 10.53
N PRO A 66 -15.81 7.18 10.98
CA PRO A 66 -17.10 7.85 10.79
C PRO A 66 -17.22 9.23 11.42
N TRP A 67 -16.39 9.53 12.43
CA TRP A 67 -16.43 10.77 13.20
C TRP A 67 -15.17 11.64 13.02
N CYS A 68 -14.27 11.25 12.12
CA CYS A 68 -12.95 11.87 12.01
C CYS A 68 -13.00 13.09 11.07
N PRO A 69 -12.75 14.32 11.57
CA PRO A 69 -12.67 15.51 10.72
C PRO A 69 -11.38 15.54 9.89
N ASP A 70 -10.31 14.90 10.39
CA ASP A 70 -8.98 14.84 9.79
C ASP A 70 -8.68 13.44 9.21
N TYR A 71 -9.33 13.10 8.11
CA TYR A 71 -9.13 11.79 7.47
C TYR A 71 -7.67 11.58 7.03
N CYS A 72 -7.18 10.34 7.15
CA CYS A 72 -5.77 10.00 6.97
C CYS A 72 -5.21 10.40 5.60
N CYS A 73 -6.04 10.44 4.56
CA CYS A 73 -5.63 10.85 3.21
C CYS A 73 -5.09 12.30 3.15
N LEU A 74 -5.53 13.20 4.06
CA LEU A 74 -5.00 14.58 4.13
C LEU A 74 -3.61 14.68 4.75
N LYS A 75 -3.20 13.68 5.54
CA LYS A 75 -1.97 13.75 6.34
C LYS A 75 -0.88 12.81 5.83
N ALA A 76 -1.27 11.63 5.34
CA ALA A 76 -0.33 10.54 5.07
C ALA A 76 0.27 10.54 3.66
N LYS A 77 -0.09 11.52 2.81
CA LYS A 77 0.25 11.59 1.38
C LYS A 77 0.07 10.23 0.68
N VAL A 78 -1.18 9.92 0.35
CA VAL A 78 -1.57 8.57 -0.08
C VAL A 78 -1.39 8.41 -1.59
N TRP A 79 -0.33 7.72 -2.01
CA TRP A 79 -0.10 7.32 -3.40
C TRP A 79 0.40 5.87 -3.47
N ILE A 80 0.16 5.19 -4.60
CA ILE A 80 0.72 3.88 -4.92
C ILE A 80 2.17 4.06 -5.36
N ASP A 81 3.11 3.51 -4.60
CA ASP A 81 4.53 3.52 -4.91
C ASP A 81 4.94 2.33 -5.81
N PHE A 82 6.24 2.21 -6.10
CA PHE A 82 6.77 1.15 -6.97
C PHE A 82 6.53 -0.24 -6.39
N LYS A 83 6.68 -0.40 -5.08
CA LYS A 83 6.47 -1.67 -4.37
C LYS A 83 4.99 -2.03 -4.33
N ASP A 84 4.11 -1.04 -4.23
CA ASP A 84 2.68 -1.24 -4.35
C ASP A 84 2.33 -1.76 -5.75
N LEU A 85 2.83 -1.13 -6.81
CA LEU A 85 2.60 -1.63 -8.17
C LEU A 85 3.13 -3.04 -8.37
N LEU A 86 4.36 -3.33 -7.94
CA LEU A 86 4.92 -4.69 -8.02
C LEU A 86 4.03 -5.71 -7.29
N PHE A 87 3.60 -5.39 -6.06
CA PHE A 87 2.71 -6.25 -5.30
C PHE A 87 1.39 -6.54 -6.04
N LEU A 88 0.78 -5.51 -6.65
CA LEU A 88 -0.47 -5.67 -7.36
C LEU A 88 -0.32 -6.51 -8.62
N HIS A 89 0.68 -6.21 -9.45
CA HIS A 89 0.96 -6.95 -10.69
C HIS A 89 1.32 -8.41 -10.42
N LEU A 90 2.23 -8.67 -9.47
CA LEU A 90 2.73 -10.03 -9.18
C LEU A 90 1.66 -10.94 -8.55
N ASN A 91 0.64 -10.38 -7.89
CA ASN A 91 -0.51 -11.14 -7.38
C ASN A 91 -1.72 -11.13 -8.33
N GLY A 92 -1.65 -10.46 -9.48
CA GLY A 92 -2.75 -10.36 -10.44
C GLY A 92 -3.96 -9.56 -9.92
N HIS A 93 -3.73 -8.59 -9.02
CA HIS A 93 -4.79 -7.70 -8.57
C HIS A 93 -5.17 -6.68 -9.65
N GLN A 94 -6.43 -6.24 -9.63
CA GLN A 94 -6.85 -5.15 -10.49
C GLN A 94 -6.14 -3.85 -10.09
N ILE A 95 -5.39 -3.28 -11.04
CA ILE A 95 -4.73 -1.99 -10.86
C ILE A 95 -5.79 -0.88 -10.90
N PRO A 96 -5.76 0.09 -9.97
CA PRO A 96 -6.56 1.30 -10.07
C PRO A 96 -6.41 1.99 -11.44
N PRO A 97 -7.49 2.53 -12.03
CA PRO A 97 -7.42 3.16 -13.36
C PRO A 97 -6.54 4.41 -13.40
N ALA A 98 -6.21 5.00 -12.24
CA ALA A 98 -5.27 6.10 -12.11
C ALA A 98 -4.60 6.08 -10.72
N GLN A 99 -3.56 6.88 -10.55
CA GLN A 99 -2.99 7.18 -9.26
C GLN A 99 -4.05 7.81 -8.31
N LEU A 100 -3.89 7.58 -7.02
CA LEU A 100 -4.86 7.99 -5.99
C LEU A 100 -4.95 9.51 -5.81
N LEU A 101 -3.83 10.21 -6.03
CA LEU A 101 -3.67 11.65 -5.99
C LEU A 101 -2.99 12.10 -7.27
N THR A 102 -3.37 13.26 -7.81
CA THR A 102 -2.59 13.91 -8.87
C THR A 102 -1.71 15.04 -8.33
N ASP A 103 -2.15 15.69 -7.26
CA ASP A 103 -1.37 16.66 -6.46
C ASP A 103 -1.51 16.33 -4.96
N PHE A 104 -0.50 16.65 -4.13
CA PHE A 104 -0.55 16.42 -2.68
C PHE A 104 -1.53 17.30 -1.91
N LYS A 105 -2.04 18.37 -2.53
CA LYS A 105 -3.09 19.24 -1.98
C LYS A 105 -4.48 18.67 -2.20
N GLU A 106 -4.62 17.64 -3.03
CA GLU A 106 -5.90 17.03 -3.33
C GLU A 106 -6.30 15.99 -2.27
N THR A 107 -7.60 15.73 -2.21
CA THR A 107 -8.13 14.58 -1.48
C THR A 107 -8.04 13.33 -2.35
N CYS A 108 -7.68 12.21 -1.73
CA CYS A 108 -7.66 10.91 -2.42
C CYS A 108 -9.00 10.63 -3.08
N ARG A 109 -8.99 10.28 -4.37
CA ARG A 109 -10.22 10.03 -5.17
C ARG A 109 -11.11 8.88 -4.65
N TYR A 110 -10.57 8.03 -3.78
CA TYR A 110 -11.32 6.93 -3.16
C TYR A 110 -11.84 7.26 -1.77
N TRP A 111 -11.66 8.50 -1.30
CA TRP A 111 -12.26 8.95 -0.05
C TRP A 111 -13.74 9.28 -0.25
N ASN A 112 -14.56 8.90 0.73
CA ASN A 112 -15.93 9.40 0.89
C ASN A 112 -16.27 9.54 2.39
N PRO A 113 -17.40 10.18 2.76
CA PRO A 113 -17.80 10.33 4.16
C PRO A 113 -18.01 9.03 4.94
N LYS A 114 -18.26 7.91 4.26
CA LYS A 114 -18.37 6.55 4.83
C LYS A 114 -17.02 5.81 4.89
N GLY A 115 -15.92 6.45 4.49
CA GLY A 115 -14.57 5.89 4.46
C GLY A 115 -14.02 5.69 3.05
N CYS A 116 -12.99 4.85 2.94
CA CYS A 116 -12.33 4.60 1.68
C CYS A 116 -13.06 3.52 0.87
N THR A 117 -13.43 3.82 -0.38
CA THR A 117 -14.09 2.89 -1.31
C THR A 117 -13.14 1.86 -1.93
N LEU A 118 -11.84 2.12 -1.88
CA LEU A 118 -10.83 1.22 -2.43
C LEU A 118 -10.74 -0.04 -1.55
N PRO A 119 -10.81 -1.27 -2.10
CA PRO A 119 -10.63 -2.50 -1.32
C PRO A 119 -9.27 -2.52 -0.62
N ARG A 120 -9.21 -3.01 0.63
CA ARG A 120 -8.00 -2.87 1.47
C ARG A 120 -6.76 -3.52 0.86
N ILE A 121 -6.93 -4.63 0.14
CA ILE A 121 -5.82 -5.33 -0.53
C ILE A 121 -5.16 -4.52 -1.64
N VAL A 122 -5.89 -3.60 -2.29
CA VAL A 122 -5.34 -2.77 -3.37
C VAL A 122 -4.97 -1.35 -2.90
N ARG A 123 -5.10 -1.05 -1.59
CA ARG A 123 -4.66 0.24 -1.04
C ARG A 123 -3.13 0.28 -0.96
N PRO A 124 -2.51 1.47 -1.11
CA PRO A 124 -1.08 1.64 -0.88
C PRO A 124 -0.65 1.16 0.50
N TRP A 125 0.62 0.78 0.63
CA TRP A 125 1.20 0.38 1.89
C TRP A 125 1.03 1.43 3.00
N VAL A 126 1.09 2.72 2.66
CA VAL A 126 0.85 3.81 3.62
C VAL A 126 -0.52 3.73 4.28
N CYS A 127 -1.56 3.27 3.58
CA CYS A 127 -2.89 3.06 4.17
C CYS A 127 -2.96 1.91 5.19
N THR A 128 -1.90 1.10 5.28
CA THR A 128 -1.80 -0.02 6.22
C THR A 128 -0.92 0.32 7.42
N TRP A 129 0.27 0.90 7.20
CA TRP A 129 1.19 1.19 8.31
C TRP A 129 0.93 2.53 8.99
N TYR A 130 0.29 3.50 8.30
CA TYR A 130 -0.12 4.75 8.92
C TYR A 130 -1.39 4.55 9.74
N LEU A 131 -1.25 4.68 11.06
CA LEU A 131 -2.38 4.80 11.99
C LEU A 131 -2.46 6.25 12.50
N CYS A 132 -3.63 6.86 12.41
CA CYS A 132 -3.85 8.19 12.99
C CYS A 132 -3.74 8.14 14.53
N PRO A 133 -3.55 9.28 15.23
CA PRO A 133 -3.43 9.30 16.69
C PRO A 133 -4.55 8.55 17.42
N THR A 134 -5.79 8.71 16.97
CA THR A 134 -6.97 8.02 17.53
C THR A 134 -6.89 6.51 17.33
N GLN A 135 -6.51 6.03 16.14
CA GLN A 135 -6.33 4.60 15.88
C GLN A 135 -5.17 4.01 16.68
N LYS A 136 -4.07 4.77 16.86
CA LYS A 136 -2.96 4.36 17.74
C LYS A 136 -3.41 4.23 19.18
N ALA A 137 -4.22 5.16 19.69
CA ALA A 137 -4.78 5.08 21.03
C ALA A 137 -5.67 3.84 21.20
N ASN A 138 -6.56 3.57 20.24
CA ASN A 138 -7.42 2.37 20.27
C ASN A 138 -6.61 1.07 20.17
N LEU A 139 -5.57 1.03 19.33
CA LEU A 139 -4.67 -0.13 19.26
C LEU A 139 -3.98 -0.39 20.61
N ARG A 140 -3.57 0.66 21.34
CA ARG A 140 -2.94 0.52 22.66
C ARG A 140 -3.87 -0.05 23.74
N GLN A 141 -5.18 0.08 23.56
CA GLN A 141 -6.18 -0.51 24.46
C GLN A 141 -6.39 -2.01 24.20
N ASN A 142 -5.96 -2.54 23.06
CA ASN A 142 -6.04 -3.97 22.77
C ASN A 142 -5.02 -4.77 23.59
N PRO A 143 -5.24 -6.08 23.80
CA PRO A 143 -4.27 -6.94 24.47
C PRO A 143 -2.88 -6.86 23.83
N LYS A 144 -1.83 -6.97 24.65
CA LYS A 144 -0.43 -6.88 24.19
C LYS A 144 -0.12 -7.87 23.05
N SER A 145 -0.70 -9.06 23.10
CA SER A 145 -0.59 -10.07 22.04
C SER A 145 -1.10 -9.60 20.67
N VAL A 146 -2.17 -8.80 20.63
CA VAL A 146 -2.73 -8.22 19.40
C VAL A 146 -1.80 -7.14 18.86
N GLN A 147 -1.29 -6.27 19.74
CA GLN A 147 -0.33 -5.22 19.38
C GLN A 147 0.97 -5.82 18.80
N ASP A 148 1.46 -6.88 19.42
CA ASP A 148 2.67 -7.57 18.98
C ASP A 148 2.44 -8.32 17.66
N LYS A 149 1.27 -8.96 17.48
CA LYS A 149 0.89 -9.57 16.20
C LYS A 149 0.87 -8.52 15.08
N PHE A 150 0.23 -7.37 15.31
CA PHE A 150 0.21 -6.27 14.34
C PHE A 150 1.63 -5.78 14.01
N SER A 151 2.45 -5.55 15.02
CA SER A 151 3.82 -5.05 14.84
C SER A 151 4.70 -6.04 14.06
N ARG A 152 4.59 -7.35 14.34
CA ARG A 152 5.29 -8.40 13.59
C ARG A 152 4.83 -8.46 12.14
N ALA A 153 3.52 -8.42 11.89
CA ALA A 153 2.98 -8.43 10.53
C ALA A 153 3.46 -7.20 9.73
N VAL A 154 3.43 -6.00 10.33
CA VAL A 154 3.92 -4.78 9.68
C VAL A 154 5.41 -4.89 9.33
N GLN A 155 6.23 -5.43 10.24
CA GLN A 155 7.64 -5.63 9.99
C GLN A 155 7.91 -6.68 8.90
N ALA A 156 7.17 -7.79 8.91
CA ALA A 156 7.26 -8.83 7.88
C ALA A 156 6.90 -8.27 6.50
N ILE A 157 5.79 -7.54 6.39
CA ILE A 157 5.38 -6.89 5.13
C ILE A 157 6.46 -5.94 4.63
N LYS A 158 7.03 -5.12 5.51
CA LYS A 158 8.10 -4.18 5.14
C LYS A 158 9.32 -4.90 4.58
N THR A 159 9.73 -6.01 5.20
CA THR A 159 10.85 -6.82 4.73
C THR A 159 10.54 -7.46 3.38
N CYS A 160 9.42 -8.19 3.26
CA CYS A 160 9.03 -8.87 2.01
C CYS A 160 8.87 -7.88 0.85
N ARG A 161 8.30 -6.69 1.08
CA ARG A 161 8.18 -5.65 0.04
C ARG A 161 9.54 -5.15 -0.47
N LYS A 162 10.53 -5.04 0.42
CA LYS A 162 11.90 -4.62 0.04
C LYS A 162 12.60 -5.73 -0.75
N GLU A 163 12.47 -6.98 -0.30
CA GLU A 163 13.05 -8.13 -0.99
C GLU A 163 12.39 -8.36 -2.35
N MET A 164 11.07 -8.21 -2.46
CA MET A 164 10.32 -8.30 -3.70
C MET A 164 10.81 -7.28 -4.74
N GLU A 165 10.98 -6.02 -4.34
CA GLU A 165 11.58 -4.99 -5.20
C GLU A 165 13.00 -5.37 -5.63
N SER A 166 13.83 -5.82 -4.68
CA SER A 166 15.24 -6.14 -4.95
C SER A 166 15.35 -7.30 -5.94
N GLU A 167 14.49 -8.31 -5.80
CA GLU A 167 14.44 -9.46 -6.69
C GLU A 167 13.93 -9.10 -8.08
N PHE A 168 12.87 -8.29 -8.17
CA PHE A 168 12.39 -7.76 -9.44
C PHE A 168 13.51 -7.01 -10.18
N ILE A 169 14.19 -6.07 -9.50
CA ILE A 169 15.29 -5.29 -10.09
C ILE A 169 16.40 -6.22 -10.58
N ARG A 170 16.80 -7.23 -9.78
CA ARG A 170 17.84 -8.19 -10.17
C ARG A 170 17.51 -8.93 -11.47
N ILE A 171 16.24 -9.26 -11.70
CA ILE A 171 15.80 -10.01 -12.88
C ILE A 171 15.74 -9.15 -14.14
N VAL A 172 15.36 -7.88 -14.01
CA VAL A 172 15.13 -6.99 -15.16
C VAL A 172 16.30 -6.05 -15.51
N SER A 173 17.35 -6.06 -14.69
CA SER A 173 18.58 -5.26 -14.90
C SER A 173 19.58 -5.94 -15.80
#